data_AF-A0A9E3WRJ8-F1
#
_entry.id   AF-A0A9E3WRJ8-F1
#
_cell.length_a   1.000
_cell.length_b   1.000
_cell.length_c   1.000
_cell.angle_alpha   90.00
_cell.angle_beta   90.00
_cell.angle_gamma   90.00
#
_symmetry.space_group_name_H-M   'P 1'
#
loop_
_entity.id
_entity.type
_entity.pdbx_description
1 polymer ?
#
loop_
_entity_poly.entity_id
_entity_poly.type
_entity_poly.pdbx_seq_one_letter_code
_entity_poly.pdbx_strand_id
1 'polypeptide(L)' 'VFLHDDHSGPLAIALYSAALFTLTEGRAYSEAEYREWLEDTGLKVTGRYSTAVHCGVLIAEHA' A
#
# COMPACT_ATOMS: atom_id res chain seq x y z
N VAL A 1 2.54 -5.02 1.31
CA VAL A 1 3.05 -4.27 2.48
C VAL A 1 2.49 -2.87 2.41
N PHE A 2 2.15 -2.24 3.54
CA PHE A 2 1.56 -0.89 3.54
C PHE A 2 2.35 0.03 4.46
N LEU A 3 2.69 1.22 3.97
CA LEU A 3 3.10 2.32 4.84
C LEU A 3 1.87 2.87 5.59
N HIS A 4 2.12 3.51 6.72
CA HIS A 4 1.16 4.44 7.30
C HIS A 4 0.87 5.56 6.30
N ASP A 5 -0.37 6.07 6.32
CA ASP A 5 -0.79 7.13 5.40
C ASP A 5 -0.05 8.46 5.64
N ASP A 6 0.52 8.66 6.83
CA ASP A 6 1.39 9.80 7.17
C ASP A 6 2.88 9.56 6.83
N HIS A 7 3.19 8.41 6.21
CA HIS A 7 4.53 7.95 5.84
C HIS A 7 5.53 7.82 7.00
N SER A 8 5.06 7.80 8.26
CA SER A 8 5.91 7.72 9.45
C SER A 8 6.49 6.33 9.72
N GLY A 9 6.00 5.29 9.04
CA GLY A 9 6.38 3.90 9.28
C GLY A 9 5.36 2.91 8.72
N PRO A 10 5.27 1.69 9.27
CA PRO A 10 6.13 1.12 10.33
C PRO A 10 7.61 1.06 9.92
N LEU A 11 8.54 1.12 10.87
CA LEU A 11 9.99 1.16 10.59
C LEU A 11 10.45 0.05 9.62
N ALA A 12 10.00 -1.18 9.82
CA ALA A 12 10.35 -2.30 8.95
C ALA A 12 9.89 -2.07 7.49
N ILE A 13 8.72 -1.47 7.28
CA ILE A 13 8.20 -1.15 5.95
C ILE A 13 8.92 0.05 5.36
N ALA A 14 9.27 1.07 6.17
CA ALA A 14 10.06 2.21 5.70
C ALA A 14 11.46 1.78 5.22
N LEU A 15 12.13 0.89 5.96
CA LEU A 15 13.43 0.33 5.55
C LEU A 15 13.31 -0.52 4.29
N TYR A 16 12.25 -1.33 4.17
CA TYR A 16 11.98 -2.07 2.95
C TYR A 16 11.67 -1.13 1.76
N SER A 17 10.94 -0.04 1.99
CA SER A 17 10.66 1.00 1.01
C SER A 17 11.94 1.64 0.48
N ALA A 18 12.92 1.91 1.36
CA ALA A 18 14.24 2.40 0.97
C ALA A 18 15.01 1.39 0.10
N ALA A 19 14.89 0.08 0.40
CA ALA A 19 15.46 -0.96 -0.44
C ALA A 19 14.79 -1.00 -1.83
N LEU A 20 13.46 -0.89 -1.90
CA LEU A 20 12.73 -0.80 -3.17
C LEU A 20 13.13 0.43 -3.98
N PHE A 21 13.25 1.60 -3.34
CA PHE A 21 13.72 2.83 -3.98
C PHE A 21 15.13 2.69 -4.56
N THR A 22 15.99 1.90 -3.91
CA THR A 22 17.36 1.66 -4.38
C THR A 22 17.41 0.72 -5.59
N LEU A 23 16.49 -0.25 -5.66
CA LEU A 23 16.55 -1.37 -6.60
C LEU A 23 15.52 -1.28 -7.74
N THR A 24 14.57 -0.36 -7.64
CA THR A 24 13.43 -0.20 -8.54
C THR A 24 13.09 1.28 -8.68
N GLU A 25 12.19 1.62 -9.60
CA GLU A 25 11.64 2.98 -9.72
C GLU A 25 10.51 3.26 -8.72
N GLY A 26 10.16 2.28 -7.90
CA GLY A 26 9.03 2.34 -6.97
C GLY A 26 9.45 2.39 -5.51
N ARG A 27 8.43 2.28 -4.65
CA ARG A 27 8.58 2.20 -3.20
C ARG A 27 7.42 1.42 -2.59
N ALA A 28 7.41 1.25 -1.26
CA ALA A 28 6.18 0.86 -0.58
C ALA A 28 5.20 2.05 -0.56
N TYR A 29 3.91 1.76 -0.66
CA TYR A 29 2.84 2.76 -0.65
C TYR A 29 1.88 2.52 0.52
N SER A 30 1.16 3.54 0.92
CA SER A 30 0.12 3.46 1.95
C SER A 30 -1.19 2.89 1.40
N GLU A 31 -2.13 2.55 2.28
CA GLU A 31 -3.47 2.13 1.82
C GLU A 31 -4.19 3.28 1.12
N ALA A 32 -4.04 4.51 1.60
CA ALA A 32 -4.67 5.70 1.02
C ALA A 32 -4.21 5.93 -0.43
N GLU A 33 -2.92 5.75 -0.73
CA GLU A 33 -2.39 5.90 -2.09
C GLU A 33 -2.98 4.85 -3.05
N TYR A 34 -3.01 3.57 -2.63
CA TYR A 34 -3.65 2.53 -3.45
C TYR A 34 -5.14 2.78 -3.64
N ARG A 35 -5.83 3.29 -2.61
CA ARG A 35 -7.25 3.61 -2.67
C ARG A 35 -7.53 4.71 -3.69
N GLU A 36 -6.75 5.80 -3.65
CA GLU A 36 -6.85 6.89 -4.61
C GLU A 36 -6.75 6.38 -6.06
N TRP A 37 -5.71 5.58 -6.36
CA TRP A 37 -5.54 5.04 -7.71
C TRP A 37 -6.66 4.09 -8.14
N LEU A 38 -7.21 3.28 -7.23
CA LEU A 38 -8.32 2.39 -7.54
C LEU A 38 -9.61 3.21 -7.78
N GLU A 39 -9.88 4.20 -6.94
CA GLU A 39 -11.06 5.06 -7.04
C GLU A 39 -11.02 5.94 -8.31
N ASP A 40 -9.84 6.39 -8.74
CA ASP A 40 -9.63 7.10 -10.02
C ASP A 40 -10.03 6.26 -11.24
N THR A 41 -10.04 4.93 -11.12
CA THR A 41 -10.46 4.00 -12.18
C THR A 41 -11.94 3.60 -12.12
N GLY A 42 -12.71 4.16 -11.17
CA GLY A 42 -14.12 3.82 -10.96
C GLY A 42 -14.36 2.55 -10.15
N LEU A 43 -13.34 2.05 -9.45
CA LEU A 43 -13.48 0.99 -8.46
C LEU A 43 -13.77 1.60 -7.08
N LYS A 44 -14.35 0.81 -6.18
CA LYS A 44 -14.55 1.17 -4.78
C LYS A 44 -13.82 0.19 -3.89
N VAL A 45 -12.93 0.68 -3.03
CA VAL A 45 -12.21 -0.16 -2.06
C VAL A 45 -13.17 -0.60 -0.94
N THR A 46 -13.41 -1.91 -0.83
CA THR A 46 -14.40 -2.51 0.09
C THR A 46 -13.78 -3.14 1.33
N GLY A 47 -12.47 -3.39 1.36
CA GLY A 47 -11.82 -3.89 2.57
C GLY A 47 -10.33 -4.13 2.43
N ARG A 48 -9.70 -4.36 3.59
CA ARG A 48 -8.29 -4.75 3.71
C ARG A 48 -8.15 -5.91 4.70
N TYR A 49 -7.35 -6.91 4.33
CA TYR A 49 -6.97 -8.03 5.19
C TYR A 49 -5.45 -8.12 5.33
N SER A 50 -4.95 -8.23 6.56
CA SER A 50 -3.54 -8.52 6.80
C SER A 50 -3.22 -9.98 6.46
N THR A 51 -2.05 -10.21 5.88
CA THR A 51 -1.48 -11.55 5.67
C THR A 51 -0.14 -11.67 6.41
N ALA A 52 0.64 -12.71 6.14
CA ALA A 52 1.96 -12.89 6.76
C ALA A 52 3.00 -11.90 6.23
N VAL A 53 4.12 -11.75 6.96
CA VAL A 53 5.32 -10.98 6.53
C VAL A 53 4.99 -9.53 6.15
N HIS A 54 4.17 -8.86 6.98
CA HIS A 54 3.73 -7.47 6.80
C HIS A 54 2.95 -7.19 5.50
N CYS A 55 2.52 -8.22 4.78
CA CYS A 55 1.68 -8.08 3.59
C CYS A 55 0.21 -7.88 3.97
N GLY A 56 -0.58 -7.50 2.96
CA GLY A 56 -2.02 -7.50 3.07
C GLY A 56 -2.67 -7.43 1.69
N VAL A 57 -3.95 -7.74 1.67
CA VAL A 57 -4.80 -7.75 0.48
C VAL A 57 -5.74 -6.56 0.57
N LEU A 58 -5.81 -5.77 -0.50
CA LEU A 58 -6.78 -4.70 -0.68
C LEU A 58 -7.83 -5.18 -1.66
N ILE A 59 -9.10 -5.13 -1.28
CA ILE A 59 -10.24 -5.55 -2.11
C ILE A 59 -10.92 -4.30 -2.67
N ALA A 60 -11.17 -4.31 -3.97
CA ALA A 60 -11.98 -3.31 -4.65
C ALA A 60 -12.95 -3.96 -5.63
N GLU A 61 -14.12 -3.36 -5.77
CA GLU A 61 -15.22 -3.83 -6.60
C GLU A 61 -15.70 -2.68 -7.51
N HIS A 62 -16.31 -2.99 -8.65
CA HIS A 62 -16.98 -1.98 -9.45
C HIS A 62 -18.20 -1.44 -8.68
N ALA A 63 -18.32 -0.12 -8.63
CA ALA A 63 -19.46 0.55 -8.02
C ALA A 63 -20.76 0.36 -8.81
#